data_AF-A0A558QR89-F1
#
_entry.id   AF-A0A558QR89-F1
#
_cell.length_a   1.000
_cell.length_b   1.000
_cell.length_c   1.000
_cell.angle_alpha   90.00
_cell.angle_beta   90.00
_cell.angle_gamma   90.00
#
_symmetry.space_group_name_H-M   'P 1'
#
loop_
_entity.id
_entity.type
_entity.pdbx_description
1 polymer ?
#
loop_
_entity_poly.entity_id
_entity_poly.type
_entity_poly.pdbx_seq_one_letter_code
_entity_poly.pdbx_strand_id
1 'polypeptide(L)'
;MSAAAAPIRHRAPPRWILSFADLCLLLLCFFVILNAQKGDPKRVAQGMRAAFGEPAPAAARTDYRAALLFEPGEAVLTAPAARWLGGLGRQAAAAGADVLIVSDGLDPATARLDGWELAAARVAATGRAVRAGGLSEAHVTLSIPAMGGGRHRAAQTLRITTAPRG
;
A
#
# COMPACT_ATOMS: atom_id res chain seq x y z
N MET A 1 56.50 -40.95 32.25
CA MET A 1 55.53 -40.44 31.25
C MET A 1 54.62 -39.43 31.93
N SER A 2 54.74 -38.14 31.61
CA SER A 2 53.70 -37.16 31.89
C SER A 2 53.74 -36.12 30.78
N ALA A 3 52.80 -36.22 29.84
CA ALA A 3 52.61 -35.23 28.80
C ALA A 3 51.85 -34.05 29.41
N ALA A 4 52.54 -32.95 29.68
CA ALA A 4 51.91 -31.71 30.11
C ALA A 4 51.05 -31.16 28.96
N ALA A 5 49.73 -31.09 29.18
CA ALA A 5 48.81 -30.46 28.25
C ALA A 5 49.17 -28.97 28.09
N ALA A 6 49.47 -28.55 26.86
CA ALA A 6 49.79 -27.17 26.55
C ALA A 6 48.56 -26.27 26.78
N PRO A 7 48.70 -25.12 27.47
CA PRO A 7 47.58 -24.23 27.72
C PRO A 7 47.11 -23.60 26.41
N ILE A 8 45.82 -23.72 26.12
CA ILE A 8 45.16 -23.03 24.99
C ILE A 8 45.23 -21.53 25.27
N ARG A 9 46.11 -20.82 24.57
CA ARG A 9 46.19 -19.35 24.65
C ARG A 9 45.02 -18.76 23.87
N HIS A 10 43.98 -18.35 24.57
CA HIS A 10 42.98 -17.44 24.01
C HIS A 10 43.67 -16.10 23.73
N ARG A 11 44.06 -15.87 22.48
CA ARG A 11 44.52 -14.54 22.04
C ARG A 11 43.33 -13.60 22.19
N ALA A 12 43.47 -12.60 23.08
CA ALA A 12 42.49 -11.53 23.18
C ALA A 12 42.34 -10.88 21.79
N PRO A 13 41.11 -10.67 21.30
CA PRO A 13 40.91 -10.00 20.04
C PRO A 13 41.50 -8.59 20.11
N PRO A 14 42.14 -8.11 19.02
CA PRO A 14 42.67 -6.76 18.99
C PRO A 14 41.54 -5.74 19.20
N ARG A 15 41.80 -4.72 20.03
CA ARG A 15 40.78 -3.78 20.55
C ARG A 15 40.00 -3.03 19.47
N TRP A 16 40.52 -2.91 18.25
CA TRP A 16 39.85 -2.27 17.12
C TRP A 16 38.63 -3.06 16.62
N ILE A 17 38.57 -4.38 16.87
CA ILE A 17 37.45 -5.23 16.44
C ILE A 17 36.15 -4.78 17.08
N LEU A 18 36.17 -4.25 18.31
CA LEU A 18 34.97 -3.72 18.96
C LEU A 18 34.43 -2.50 18.23
N SER A 19 35.28 -1.53 17.89
CA SER A 19 34.85 -0.32 17.17
C SER A 19 34.37 -0.63 15.75
N PHE A 20 35.00 -1.60 15.09
CA PHE A 20 34.56 -2.07 13.78
C PHE A 20 33.21 -2.79 13.86
N ALA A 21 33.03 -3.67 14.85
CA ALA A 21 31.76 -4.34 15.10
C ALA A 21 30.65 -3.33 15.43
N ASP A 22 30.94 -2.30 16.23
CA ASP A 22 29.99 -1.22 16.54
C ASP A 22 29.55 -0.48 15.28
N LEU A 23 30.48 -0.11 14.40
CA LEU A 23 30.15 0.54 13.12
C LEU A 23 29.29 -0.38 12.22
N CYS A 24 29.59 -1.68 12.17
CA CYS A 24 28.79 -2.67 11.44
C CYS A 24 27.39 -2.82 12.05
N LEU A 25 27.25 -2.80 13.39
CA LEU A 25 25.97 -2.90 14.07
C LEU A 25 25.13 -1.62 13.92
N LEU A 26 25.74 -0.43 13.94
CA LEU A 26 25.06 0.83 13.64
C LEU A 26 24.56 0.85 12.20
N LEU A 27 25.39 0.42 11.24
CA LEU A 27 24.99 0.34 9.83
C LEU A 27 23.87 -0.69 9.61
N LEU A 28 23.96 -1.86 10.24
CA LEU A 28 22.93 -2.88 10.20
C LEU A 28 21.62 -2.37 10.80
N CYS A 29 21.66 -1.72 11.96
CA CYS A 29 20.48 -1.12 12.59
C CYS A 29 19.84 -0.07 11.69
N PHE A 30 20.64 0.79 11.07
CA PHE A 30 20.17 1.77 10.11
C PHE A 30 19.48 1.13 8.90
N PHE A 31 20.09 0.10 8.30
CA PHE A 31 19.47 -0.63 7.19
C PHE A 31 18.18 -1.34 7.59
N VAL A 32 18.09 -1.89 8.81
CA VAL A 32 16.86 -2.50 9.33
C VAL A 32 15.76 -1.45 9.49
N ILE A 33 16.08 -0.27 10.00
CA ILE A 33 15.14 0.85 10.11
C ILE A 33 14.68 1.31 8.72
N LEU A 34 15.60 1.50 7.78
CA LEU A 34 15.28 1.84 6.39
C LEU A 34 14.41 0.76 5.72
N ASN A 35 14.71 -0.52 5.96
CA ASN A 35 13.95 -1.62 5.38
C ASN A 35 12.55 -1.76 5.97
N ALA A 36 12.39 -1.49 7.27
CA ALA A 36 11.08 -1.44 7.93
C ALA A 36 10.23 -0.28 7.40
N GLN A 37 10.86 0.82 6.98
CA GLN A 37 10.23 1.95 6.31
C GLN A 37 9.99 1.66 4.81
N LYS A 38 9.21 0.62 4.49
CA LYS A 38 8.65 0.41 3.13
C LYS A 38 7.64 1.52 2.78
N GLY A 39 8.09 2.77 2.80
CA GLY A 39 7.35 3.95 2.39
C GLY A 39 7.27 4.00 0.88
N ASP A 40 6.11 4.42 0.38
CA ASP A 40 5.89 4.67 -1.04
C ASP A 40 6.86 5.78 -1.50
N PRO A 41 7.84 5.50 -2.37
CA PRO A 41 8.80 6.50 -2.84
C PRO A 41 8.10 7.69 -3.50
N LYS A 42 6.89 7.48 -4.04
CA LYS A 42 6.06 8.55 -4.61
C LYS A 42 5.55 9.51 -3.53
N ARG A 43 5.24 9.03 -2.32
CA ARG A 43 4.81 9.87 -1.18
C ARG A 43 5.96 10.73 -0.66
N VAL A 44 7.18 10.21 -0.63
CA VAL A 44 8.37 11.00 -0.24
C VAL A 44 8.64 12.08 -1.27
N ALA A 45 8.65 11.74 -2.57
CA ALA A 45 8.81 12.71 -3.64
C ALA A 45 7.68 13.75 -3.70
N GLN A 46 6.45 13.37 -3.33
CA GLN A 46 5.31 14.28 -3.24
C GLN A 46 5.43 15.22 -2.03
N GLY A 47 5.84 14.72 -0.86
CA GLY A 47 6.10 15.56 0.31
C GLY A 47 7.23 16.57 0.07
N MET A 48 8.26 16.17 -0.67
CA MET A 48 9.37 17.02 -1.06
C MET A 48 8.91 18.13 -2.03
N ARG A 49 8.14 17.80 -3.08
CA ARG A 49 7.54 18.79 -3.99
C ARG A 49 6.59 19.77 -3.28
N ALA A 50 5.77 19.25 -2.34
CA ALA A 50 4.89 20.08 -1.52
C ALA A 50 5.68 21.05 -0.61
N ALA A 51 6.81 20.61 -0.05
CA ALA A 51 7.69 21.45 0.74
C ALA A 51 8.42 22.53 -0.09
N PHE A 52 8.66 22.26 -1.38
CA PHE A 52 9.26 23.21 -2.33
C PHE A 52 8.23 24.09 -3.08
N GLY A 53 6.96 24.03 -2.70
CA GLY A 53 5.95 25.01 -3.16
C GLY A 53 5.31 24.71 -4.51
N GLU A 54 5.48 23.52 -5.08
CA GLU A 54 4.63 23.08 -6.20
C GLU A 54 3.40 22.35 -5.66
N PRO A 55 2.21 23.00 -5.63
CA PRO A 55 0.98 22.26 -5.44
C PRO A 55 0.82 21.33 -6.64
N ALA A 56 1.03 20.03 -6.42
CA ALA A 56 0.57 19.02 -7.36
C ALA A 56 -0.92 19.31 -7.66
N PRO A 57 -1.37 19.24 -8.92
CA PRO A 57 -2.77 19.45 -9.24
C PRO A 57 -3.61 18.58 -8.30
N ALA A 58 -4.51 19.22 -7.57
CA ALA A 58 -5.21 18.61 -6.44
C ALA A 58 -5.94 17.36 -6.94
N ALA A 59 -5.35 16.19 -6.70
CA ALA A 59 -5.95 14.94 -7.08
C ALA A 59 -7.28 14.83 -6.31
N ALA A 60 -8.39 14.69 -7.02
CA ALA A 60 -9.69 14.59 -6.37
C ALA A 60 -9.74 13.22 -5.70
N ARG A 61 -9.55 13.23 -4.38
CA ARG A 61 -9.55 12.04 -3.55
C ARG A 61 -10.83 11.99 -2.75
N THR A 62 -11.52 10.87 -2.86
CA THR A 62 -12.71 10.61 -2.06
C THR A 62 -12.66 9.21 -1.47
N ASP A 63 -12.96 9.13 -0.18
CA ASP A 63 -12.93 7.91 0.61
C ASP A 63 -14.39 7.49 0.88
N TYR A 64 -14.76 6.26 0.51
CA TYR A 64 -16.11 5.71 0.63
C TYR A 64 -16.11 4.42 1.42
N ARG A 65 -17.11 4.22 2.28
CA ARG A 65 -17.31 2.91 2.94
C ARG A 65 -17.77 1.88 1.91
N ALA A 66 -17.13 0.71 1.89
CA ALA A 66 -17.50 -0.36 0.97
C ALA A 66 -18.96 -0.82 1.17
N ALA A 67 -19.44 -0.85 2.41
CA ALA A 67 -20.82 -1.19 2.75
C ALA A 67 -21.90 -0.28 2.09
N LEU A 68 -21.54 0.90 1.58
CA LEU A 68 -22.46 1.80 0.87
C LEU A 68 -22.47 1.58 -0.65
N LEU A 69 -21.42 0.94 -1.18
CA LEU A 69 -21.22 0.77 -2.62
C LEU A 69 -21.59 -0.64 -3.10
N PHE A 70 -21.55 -1.62 -2.19
CA PHE A 70 -21.72 -3.03 -2.50
C PHE A 70 -22.92 -3.63 -1.78
N GLU A 71 -23.48 -4.67 -2.37
CA GLU A 71 -24.42 -5.55 -1.68
C GLU A 71 -23.75 -6.16 -0.42
N PRO A 72 -24.51 -6.40 0.67
CA PRO A 72 -23.96 -6.86 1.93
C PRO A 72 -23.15 -8.15 1.79
N GLY A 73 -21.89 -8.13 2.21
CA GLY A 73 -21.00 -9.30 2.17
C GLY A 73 -20.54 -9.73 0.77
N GLU A 74 -20.94 -9.01 -0.27
CA GLU A 74 -20.66 -9.38 -1.66
C GLU A 74 -19.73 -8.35 -2.34
N ALA A 75 -19.17 -8.77 -3.48
CA ALA A 75 -18.41 -7.90 -4.39
C ALA A 75 -19.27 -7.42 -5.57
N VAL A 76 -20.58 -7.33 -5.36
CA VAL A 76 -21.56 -6.84 -6.33
C VAL A 76 -21.89 -5.39 -6.01
N LEU A 77 -21.66 -4.49 -6.97
CA LEU A 77 -21.98 -3.07 -6.80
C LEU A 77 -23.51 -2.86 -6.82
N THR A 78 -23.99 -1.94 -6.00
CA THR A 78 -25.37 -1.48 -6.10
C THR A 78 -25.58 -0.74 -7.43
N ALA A 79 -26.80 -0.77 -7.99
CA ALA A 79 -27.09 -0.08 -9.25
C ALA A 79 -26.77 1.44 -9.24
N PRO A 80 -27.01 2.19 -8.15
CA PRO A 80 -26.56 3.57 -8.03
C PRO A 80 -25.04 3.71 -8.05
N ALA A 81 -24.31 2.87 -7.30
CA ALA A 81 -22.85 2.92 -7.23
C ALA A 81 -22.21 2.61 -8.59
N ALA A 82 -22.71 1.60 -9.29
CA ALA A 82 -22.23 1.24 -10.62
C ALA A 82 -22.39 2.39 -11.64
N ARG A 83 -23.56 3.06 -11.65
CA ARG A 83 -23.81 4.21 -12.54
C ARG A 83 -22.89 5.39 -12.22
N TRP A 84 -22.69 5.68 -10.94
CA TRP A 84 -21.81 6.76 -10.50
C TRP A 84 -20.34 6.49 -10.86
N LEU A 85 -19.82 5.29 -10.59
CA LEU A 85 -18.46 4.89 -10.95
C LEU A 85 -18.23 4.93 -12.47
N GLY A 86 -19.21 4.50 -13.28
CA GLY A 86 -19.14 4.64 -14.73
C GLY A 86 -19.13 6.11 -15.18
N GLY A 87 -19.84 6.99 -14.48
CA GLY A 87 -19.78 8.44 -14.70
C GLY A 87 -18.41 9.03 -14.38
N LEU A 88 -17.81 8.62 -13.26
CA LEU A 88 -16.45 9.01 -12.88
C LEU A 88 -15.42 8.55 -13.93
N GLY A 89 -15.55 7.33 -14.44
CA GLY A 89 -14.69 6.81 -15.52
C GLY A 89 -14.80 7.63 -16.81
N ARG A 90 -16.02 8.00 -17.22
CA ARG A 90 -16.24 8.89 -18.39
C ARG A 90 -15.58 10.25 -18.20
N GLN A 91 -15.74 10.86 -17.03
CA GLN A 91 -15.14 12.16 -16.72
C GLN A 91 -13.62 12.09 -16.72
N ALA A 92 -13.03 11.05 -16.11
CA ALA A 92 -11.59 10.84 -16.11
C ALA A 92 -11.04 10.60 -17.52
N ALA A 93 -11.76 9.85 -18.36
CA ALA A 93 -11.37 9.64 -19.75
C ALA A 93 -11.38 10.95 -20.55
N ALA A 94 -12.43 11.76 -20.41
CA ALA A 94 -12.56 13.05 -21.09
C ALA A 94 -11.51 14.08 -20.61
N ALA A 95 -11.16 14.06 -19.33
CA ALA A 95 -10.17 14.96 -18.73
C ALA A 95 -8.72 14.48 -18.93
N GLY A 96 -8.50 13.31 -19.54
CA GLY A 96 -7.15 12.73 -19.63
C GLY A 96 -6.54 12.49 -18.26
N ALA A 97 -7.30 11.92 -17.32
CA ALA A 97 -6.87 11.62 -15.96
C ALA A 97 -6.63 10.12 -15.75
N ASP A 98 -5.78 9.80 -14.77
CA ASP A 98 -5.61 8.47 -14.22
C ASP A 98 -6.46 8.29 -12.97
N VAL A 99 -6.92 7.07 -12.74
CA VAL A 99 -7.74 6.70 -11.58
C VAL A 99 -7.00 5.66 -10.74
N LEU A 100 -6.74 5.99 -9.48
CA LEU A 100 -6.17 5.09 -8.49
C LEU A 100 -7.26 4.66 -7.51
N ILE A 101 -7.44 3.35 -7.36
CA ILE A 101 -8.37 2.75 -6.41
C ILE A 101 -7.56 1.98 -5.37
N VAL A 102 -7.72 2.37 -4.11
CA VAL A 102 -7.05 1.75 -2.97
C VAL A 102 -8.09 1.21 -1.99
N SER A 103 -7.96 -0.05 -1.59
CA SER A 103 -8.74 -0.58 -0.46
C SER A 103 -7.95 -0.45 0.84
N ASP A 104 -8.61 -0.02 1.90
CA ASP A 104 -8.07 0.09 3.25
C ASP A 104 -9.04 -0.56 4.25
N GLY A 105 -8.53 -1.34 5.20
CA GLY A 105 -9.35 -2.10 6.15
C GLY A 105 -10.05 -3.32 5.54
N LEU A 106 -10.71 -4.08 6.42
CA LEU A 106 -11.42 -5.31 6.08
C LEU A 106 -12.83 -5.28 6.66
N ASP A 107 -13.77 -5.78 5.86
CA ASP A 107 -15.07 -6.20 6.38
C ASP A 107 -14.97 -7.63 6.93
N PRO A 108 -15.92 -8.04 7.80
CA PRO A 108 -15.97 -9.40 8.29
C PRO A 108 -15.99 -10.42 7.14
N ALA A 109 -15.32 -11.55 7.35
CA ALA A 109 -15.40 -12.68 6.42
C ALA A 109 -16.85 -13.12 6.25
N THR A 110 -17.20 -13.56 5.04
CA THR A 110 -18.50 -14.17 4.75
C THR A 110 -18.34 -15.69 4.64
N ALA A 111 -19.45 -16.41 4.47
CA ALA A 111 -19.42 -17.86 4.31
C ALA A 111 -18.65 -18.32 3.06
N ARG A 112 -18.43 -17.43 2.07
CA ARG A 112 -17.81 -17.76 0.78
C ARG A 112 -16.41 -17.17 0.58
N LEU A 113 -16.17 -15.96 1.08
CA LEU A 113 -14.90 -15.24 0.90
C LEU A 113 -14.36 -14.83 2.25
N ASP A 114 -13.05 -14.96 2.45
CA ASP A 114 -12.41 -14.30 3.58
C ASP A 114 -12.43 -12.76 3.42
N GLY A 115 -12.11 -12.02 4.48
CA GLY A 115 -12.15 -10.55 4.43
C GLY A 115 -11.21 -9.96 3.37
N TRP A 116 -10.03 -10.57 3.17
CA TRP A 116 -9.04 -10.12 2.19
C TRP A 116 -9.53 -10.37 0.76
N GLU A 117 -10.05 -11.57 0.49
CA GLU A 117 -10.62 -11.96 -0.80
C GLU A 117 -11.81 -11.08 -1.16
N LEU A 118 -12.71 -10.82 -0.21
CA LEU A 118 -13.84 -9.91 -0.38
C LEU A 118 -13.36 -8.50 -0.71
N ALA A 119 -12.35 -8.00 0.01
CA ALA A 119 -11.80 -6.68 -0.25
C ALA A 119 -11.17 -6.59 -1.65
N ALA A 120 -10.41 -7.62 -2.05
CA ALA A 120 -9.79 -7.70 -3.36
C ALA A 120 -10.83 -7.75 -4.50
N ALA A 121 -11.86 -8.58 -4.32
CA ALA A 121 -12.96 -8.70 -5.29
C ALA A 121 -13.69 -7.36 -5.48
N ARG A 122 -13.90 -6.60 -4.39
CA ARG A 122 -14.52 -5.27 -4.44
C ARG A 122 -13.68 -4.24 -5.17
N VAL A 123 -12.36 -4.19 -4.93
CA VAL A 123 -11.46 -3.32 -5.70
C VAL A 123 -11.52 -3.65 -7.19
N ALA A 124 -11.50 -4.93 -7.54
CA ALA A 124 -11.61 -5.37 -8.94
C ALA A 124 -12.96 -4.96 -9.56
N ALA A 125 -14.06 -5.11 -8.81
CA ALA A 125 -15.38 -4.68 -9.26
C ALA A 125 -15.48 -3.15 -9.47
N THR A 126 -14.92 -2.35 -8.56
CA THR A 126 -14.82 -0.88 -8.73
C THR A 126 -14.01 -0.54 -9.98
N GLY A 127 -12.85 -1.18 -10.18
CA GLY A 127 -12.02 -0.98 -11.36
C GLY A 127 -12.76 -1.26 -12.67
N ARG A 128 -13.48 -2.38 -12.74
CA ARG A 128 -14.33 -2.71 -13.90
C ARG A 128 -15.43 -1.69 -14.14
N ALA A 129 -16.09 -1.19 -13.08
CA ALA A 129 -17.15 -0.20 -13.21
C ALA A 129 -16.63 1.15 -13.73
N VAL A 130 -15.46 1.59 -13.28
CA VAL A 130 -14.81 2.81 -13.82
C VAL A 130 -14.44 2.61 -15.30
N ARG A 131 -13.88 1.46 -15.65
CA ARG A 131 -13.54 1.11 -17.04
C ARG A 131 -14.75 1.05 -17.97
N ALA A 132 -15.91 0.66 -17.46
CA ALA A 132 -17.17 0.71 -18.22
C ALA A 132 -17.54 2.14 -18.66
N GLY A 133 -16.94 3.16 -18.05
CA GLY A 133 -17.00 4.56 -18.50
C GLY A 133 -16.07 4.90 -19.68
N GLY A 134 -15.33 3.95 -20.25
CA GLY A 134 -14.44 4.19 -21.40
C GLY A 134 -13.01 4.56 -21.04
N LEU A 135 -12.64 4.51 -19.75
CA LEU A 135 -11.25 4.68 -19.32
C LEU A 135 -10.44 3.40 -19.60
N SER A 136 -9.32 3.54 -20.32
CA SER A 136 -8.42 2.40 -20.62
C SER A 136 -7.85 1.80 -19.34
N GLU A 137 -7.60 0.48 -19.38
CA GLU A 137 -6.98 -0.28 -18.28
C GLU A 137 -5.61 0.28 -17.86
N ALA A 138 -4.84 0.80 -18.82
CA ALA A 138 -3.55 1.43 -18.54
C ALA A 138 -3.65 2.66 -17.60
N HIS A 139 -4.84 3.26 -17.49
CA HIS A 139 -5.11 4.46 -16.68
C HIS A 139 -5.87 4.15 -15.39
N VAL A 140 -6.06 2.86 -15.06
CA VAL A 140 -6.70 2.43 -13.82
C VAL A 140 -5.72 1.61 -13.02
N THR A 141 -5.23 2.19 -11.92
CA THR A 141 -4.37 1.47 -10.97
C THR A 141 -5.20 0.93 -9.82
N LEU A 142 -5.08 -0.37 -9.57
CA LEU A 142 -5.72 -1.05 -8.43
C LEU A 142 -4.64 -1.38 -7.41
N SER A 143 -4.83 -0.97 -6.16
CA SER A 143 -3.89 -1.27 -5.07
C SER A 143 -4.63 -1.81 -3.86
N ILE A 144 -4.17 -2.95 -3.37
CA ILE A 144 -4.55 -3.53 -2.09
C ILE A 144 -3.25 -3.57 -1.29
N PRO A 145 -3.02 -2.63 -0.35
CA PRO A 145 -1.81 -2.63 0.46
C PRO A 145 -1.64 -3.99 1.13
N ALA A 146 -0.41 -4.52 1.18
CA ALA A 146 -0.13 -5.79 1.82
C ALA A 146 -0.66 -5.77 3.27
N MET A 147 -1.70 -6.54 3.54
CA MET A 147 -2.40 -6.55 4.82
C MET A 147 -1.68 -7.50 5.80
N GLY A 148 -0.41 -7.22 6.09
CA GLY A 148 0.39 -7.97 7.05
C GLY A 148 0.50 -7.25 8.39
N GLY A 149 0.01 -7.89 9.46
CA GLY A 149 0.28 -7.51 10.85
C GLY A 149 -0.85 -6.74 11.54
N GLY A 150 -1.47 -7.40 12.54
CA GLY A 150 -2.09 -6.79 13.72
C GLY A 150 -3.13 -5.67 13.53
N ARG A 151 -4.40 -6.04 13.71
CA ARG A 151 -5.57 -5.16 13.89
C ARG A 151 -5.94 -4.37 12.62
N HIS A 152 -6.57 -5.06 11.68
CA HIS A 152 -7.28 -4.42 10.57
C HIS A 152 -8.30 -3.42 11.10
N ARG A 153 -8.39 -2.25 10.45
CA ARG A 153 -9.45 -1.30 10.72
C ARG A 153 -10.79 -2.00 10.48
N ALA A 154 -11.68 -1.96 11.47
CA ALA A 154 -13.03 -2.45 11.32
C ALA A 154 -13.74 -1.58 10.26
N ALA A 155 -14.24 -2.24 9.22
CA ALA A 155 -14.86 -1.69 8.02
C ALA A 155 -13.88 -1.32 6.89
N GLN A 156 -14.12 -1.92 5.74
CA GLN A 156 -13.44 -1.63 4.49
C GLN A 156 -13.83 -0.25 3.95
N THR A 157 -12.83 0.53 3.56
CA THR A 157 -12.95 1.82 2.90
C THR A 157 -12.26 1.79 1.55
N LEU A 158 -12.96 2.19 0.49
CA LEU A 158 -12.43 2.36 -0.85
C LEU A 158 -12.10 3.82 -1.08
N ARG A 159 -10.84 4.06 -1.41
CA ARG A 159 -10.30 5.38 -1.70
C ARG A 159 -10.07 5.49 -3.19
N ILE A 160 -10.77 6.42 -3.82
CA ILE A 160 -10.72 6.65 -5.25
C ILE A 160 -10.08 8.01 -5.45
N THR A 161 -8.97 8.05 -6.17
CA THR A 161 -8.22 9.26 -6.47
C THR A 161 -8.16 9.45 -7.97
N THR A 162 -8.55 10.61 -8.47
CA THR A 162 -8.33 11.00 -9.86
C THR A 162 -7.21 12.03 -9.93
N ALA A 163 -6.25 11.83 -10.83
CA ALA A 163 -5.14 12.76 -11.02
C ALA A 163 -4.95 13.02 -12.53
N PRO A 164 -4.67 14.26 -12.95
CA PRO A 164 -4.38 14.54 -14.36
C PRO A 164 -3.14 13.77 -14.81
N ARG A 165 -3.14 13.33 -16.07
CA ARG A 165 -1.94 12.75 -16.71
C ARG A 165 -0.91 13.86 -16.89
N GLY A 166 0.30 13.63 -16.40
CA GLY A 166 1.44 14.53 -16.57
C GLY A 166 2.05 14.44 -17.96
#